data_AF-A0A7C3QM55-F1
#
_entry.id   AF-A0A7C3QM55-F1
#
_cell.length_a   1.000
_cell.length_b   1.000
_cell.length_c   1.000
_cell.angle_alpha   90.00
_cell.angle_beta   90.00
_cell.angle_gamma   90.00
#
_symmetry.space_group_name_H-M   'P 1'
#
loop_
_entity.id
_entity.type
_entity.pdbx_description
1 polymer ?
#
loop_
_entity_poly.entity_id
_entity_poly.type
_entity_poly.pdbx_seq_one_letter_code
_entity_poly.pdbx_strand_id
1 'polypeptide(L)'
;MPNIESIVRNINRDLVPQFEEKLRAYLATQDKDWLIEQIVRLTLDVHSLEEMDRQHFREEETRKREQRMQRVKNLNLNMDVLNDFLAKYKKIKREELIAQGLLKTEAPPKGTDMIVEQFRSVEGNELLQHAKDILFALLFGDKSLNVVFNRTQRELLTLTMPRLKSEPLNFMKATTELNARGTWQDPNGAANDMRADNIIMEIEYGEVEGEHIGDGIVTALRVINNLEINEEILYGRMTDIEQSTLISQKIMKIQ
;
A
#
# COMPACT_ATOMS: atom_id res chain seq x y z
N MET A 1 -10.89 52.38 -34.83
CA MET A 1 -10.07 51.94 -33.67
C MET A 1 -10.09 50.42 -33.64
N PRO A 2 -8.94 49.74 -33.57
CA PRO A 2 -8.93 48.28 -33.47
C PRO A 2 -9.57 47.87 -32.13
N ASN A 3 -10.61 47.03 -32.19
CA ASN A 3 -11.19 46.46 -30.97
C ASN A 3 -10.26 45.35 -30.46
N ILE A 4 -10.33 45.02 -29.16
CA ILE A 4 -9.49 44.00 -28.54
C ILE A 4 -9.62 42.64 -29.24
N GLU A 5 -10.80 42.27 -29.72
CA GLU A 5 -11.01 41.01 -30.45
C GLU A 5 -10.24 40.95 -31.78
N SER A 6 -10.12 42.08 -32.49
CA SER A 6 -9.37 42.18 -33.75
C SER A 6 -7.87 42.06 -33.52
N ILE A 7 -7.37 42.56 -32.39
CA ILE A 7 -5.97 42.41 -31.97
C ILE A 7 -5.70 40.95 -31.56
N VAL A 8 -6.56 40.36 -30.72
CA VAL A 8 -6.43 38.96 -30.28
C VAL A 8 -6.52 37.98 -31.46
N ARG A 9 -7.41 38.21 -32.43
CA ARG A 9 -7.51 37.38 -33.64
C ARG A 9 -6.25 37.44 -34.49
N ASN A 10 -5.65 38.62 -34.66
CA ASN A 10 -4.42 38.76 -35.44
C ASN A 10 -3.24 38.09 -34.73
N ILE A 11 -3.10 38.27 -33.42
CA ILE A 11 -2.06 37.60 -32.62
C ILE A 11 -2.21 36.07 -32.69
N ASN A 12 -3.42 35.54 -32.55
CA ASN A 12 -3.66 34.10 -32.71
C ASN A 12 -3.34 33.62 -34.12
N ARG A 13 -3.67 34.38 -35.17
CA ARG A 13 -3.36 34.02 -36.56
C ARG A 13 -1.86 33.91 -36.81
N ASP A 14 -1.06 34.74 -36.15
CA ASP A 14 0.40 34.75 -36.27
C ASP A 14 1.06 33.66 -35.42
N LEU A 15 0.45 33.28 -34.29
CA LEU A 15 0.97 32.26 -33.37
C LEU A 15 0.62 30.82 -33.78
N VAL A 16 -0.50 30.60 -34.46
CA VAL A 16 -0.96 29.25 -34.86
C VAL A 16 0.08 28.49 -35.70
N PRO A 17 0.71 29.07 -36.74
CA PRO A 17 1.73 28.35 -37.52
C PRO A 17 2.96 27.97 -36.68
N GLN A 18 3.41 28.86 -35.78
CA GLN A 18 4.56 28.60 -34.90
C GLN A 18 4.24 27.54 -33.85
N PHE A 19 3.00 27.53 -33.35
CA PHE A 19 2.51 26.50 -32.45
C PHE A 19 2.45 25.14 -33.14
N GLU A 20 1.91 25.08 -34.37
CA GLU A 20 1.84 23.84 -35.15
C GLU A 20 3.24 23.26 -35.43
N GLU A 21 4.19 24.08 -35.85
CA GLU A 21 5.55 23.64 -36.13
C GLU A 21 6.24 23.08 -34.87
N LYS A 22 6.10 23.77 -33.73
CA LYS A 22 6.63 23.30 -32.44
C LYS A 22 5.96 22.01 -31.98
N LEU A 23 4.64 21.91 -32.12
CA LEU A 23 3.89 20.70 -31.77
C LEU A 23 4.33 19.52 -32.64
N ARG A 24 4.44 19.70 -33.96
CA ARG A 24 4.92 18.65 -34.87
C ARG A 24 6.34 18.20 -34.52
N ALA A 25 7.25 19.14 -34.26
CA ALA A 25 8.63 18.82 -33.86
C ALA A 25 8.67 18.04 -32.54
N TYR A 26 7.82 18.40 -31.58
CA TYR A 26 7.73 17.71 -30.29
C TYR A 26 7.10 16.32 -30.41
N LEU A 27 6.02 16.17 -31.18
CA LEU A 27 5.38 14.87 -31.39
C LEU A 27 6.28 13.93 -32.20
N ALA A 28 7.10 14.43 -33.12
CA ALA A 28 8.02 13.61 -33.92
C ALA A 28 9.11 12.91 -33.08
N THR A 29 9.36 13.36 -31.84
CA THR A 29 10.34 12.75 -30.93
C THR A 29 9.71 11.81 -29.90
N GLN A 30 8.38 11.68 -29.88
CA GLN A 30 7.68 10.81 -28.94
C GLN A 30 7.53 9.38 -29.47
N ASP A 31 7.32 8.45 -28.56
CA ASP A 31 7.02 7.07 -28.87
C ASP A 31 5.67 6.94 -29.61
N LYS A 32 5.63 6.10 -30.65
CA LYS A 32 4.46 5.97 -31.52
C LYS A 32 3.27 5.35 -30.80
N ASP A 33 3.50 4.39 -29.89
CA ASP A 33 2.43 3.75 -29.15
C ASP A 33 1.84 4.71 -28.12
N TRP A 34 2.70 5.52 -27.48
CA TRP A 34 2.25 6.62 -26.61
C TRP A 34 1.40 7.65 -27.37
N LEU A 35 1.81 8.07 -28.57
CA LEU A 35 1.04 9.01 -29.40
C LEU A 35 -0.34 8.48 -29.79
N ILE A 36 -0.41 7.20 -30.14
CA ILE A 36 -1.69 6.52 -30.44
C ILE A 36 -2.59 6.57 -29.21
N GLU A 37 -2.06 6.28 -28.02
CA GLU A 37 -2.82 6.34 -26.78
C GLU A 37 -3.34 7.75 -26.48
N GLN A 38 -2.52 8.80 -26.68
CA GLN A 38 -2.95 10.18 -26.47
C GLN A 38 -4.04 10.61 -27.45
N ILE A 39 -3.95 10.21 -28.72
CA ILE A 39 -4.99 10.50 -29.73
C ILE A 39 -6.29 9.79 -29.37
N VAL A 40 -6.22 8.52 -28.94
CA VAL A 40 -7.39 7.78 -28.46
C VAL A 40 -8.00 8.49 -27.24
N ARG A 41 -7.19 8.90 -26.26
CA ARG A 41 -7.67 9.63 -25.08
C ARG A 41 -8.33 10.97 -25.43
N LEU A 42 -7.79 11.71 -26.40
CA LEU A 42 -8.35 12.99 -26.85
C LEU A 42 -9.63 12.86 -27.69
N THR A 43 -9.89 11.68 -28.26
CA THR A 43 -11.05 11.43 -29.12
C THR A 43 -12.20 10.73 -28.41
N LEU A 44 -11.93 10.06 -27.30
CA LEU A 44 -12.95 9.41 -26.47
C LEU A 44 -13.72 10.43 -25.61
N ASP A 45 -15.00 10.14 -25.37
CA ASP A 45 -15.81 10.91 -24.45
C ASP A 45 -15.40 10.61 -22.99
N VAL A 46 -15.83 11.49 -22.07
CA VAL A 46 -15.48 11.40 -20.65
C VAL A 46 -15.85 10.04 -20.05
N HIS A 47 -16.94 9.42 -20.49
CA HIS A 47 -17.37 8.12 -19.96
C HIS A 47 -16.46 6.98 -20.41
N SER A 48 -16.07 6.94 -21.69
CA SER A 48 -15.14 5.95 -22.22
C SER A 48 -13.73 6.08 -21.62
N LEU A 49 -13.29 7.31 -21.37
CA LEU A 49 -12.04 7.58 -20.65
C LEU A 49 -12.06 7.05 -19.22
N GLU A 50 -13.14 7.31 -18.49
CA GLU A 50 -13.31 6.78 -17.13
C GLU A 50 -13.35 5.24 -17.11
N GLU A 51 -13.97 4.60 -18.10
CA GLU A 51 -14.04 3.14 -18.19
C GLU A 51 -12.65 2.54 -18.49
N MET A 52 -11.90 3.14 -19.40
CA MET A 52 -10.52 2.75 -19.70
C MET A 52 -9.60 2.92 -18.48
N ASP A 53 -9.65 4.05 -17.80
CA ASP A 53 -8.84 4.29 -16.61
C ASP A 53 -9.22 3.31 -15.48
N ARG A 54 -10.50 2.98 -15.31
CA ARG A 54 -10.97 1.93 -14.38
C ARG A 54 -10.44 0.55 -14.76
N GLN A 55 -10.44 0.21 -16.04
CA GLN A 55 -9.93 -1.08 -16.51
C GLN A 55 -8.43 -1.19 -16.28
N HIS A 56 -7.66 -0.17 -16.67
CA HIS A 56 -6.21 -0.14 -16.46
C HIS A 56 -5.86 -0.26 -14.97
N PHE A 57 -6.57 0.48 -14.09
CA PHE A 57 -6.38 0.38 -12.65
C PHE A 57 -6.66 -1.04 -12.12
N ARG A 58 -7.72 -1.70 -12.60
CA ARG A 58 -8.03 -3.09 -12.23
C ARG A 58 -6.98 -4.07 -12.71
N GLU A 59 -6.47 -3.91 -13.93
CA GLU A 59 -5.42 -4.76 -14.49
C GLU A 59 -4.12 -4.62 -13.72
N GLU A 60 -3.71 -3.39 -13.37
CA GLU A 60 -2.53 -3.14 -12.55
C GLU A 60 -2.66 -3.73 -11.14
N GLU A 61 -3.81 -3.57 -10.48
CA GLU A 61 -4.07 -4.17 -9.17
C GLU A 61 -4.06 -5.70 -9.24
N THR A 62 -4.63 -6.28 -10.28
CA THR A 62 -4.60 -7.73 -10.52
C THR A 62 -3.17 -8.23 -10.70
N ARG A 63 -2.37 -7.55 -11.52
CA ARG A 63 -0.95 -7.86 -11.73
C ARG A 63 -0.14 -7.77 -10.43
N LYS A 64 -0.33 -6.70 -9.64
CA LYS A 64 0.33 -6.54 -8.33
C LYS A 64 -0.05 -7.66 -7.37
N ARG A 65 -1.32 -8.07 -7.37
CA ARG A 65 -1.82 -9.18 -6.56
C ARG A 65 -1.18 -10.51 -6.97
N GLU A 66 -1.11 -10.81 -8.27
CA GLU A 66 -0.46 -12.02 -8.79
C GLU A 66 1.02 -12.08 -8.42
N GLN A 67 1.75 -10.97 -8.61
CA GLN A 67 3.16 -10.87 -8.21
C GLN A 67 3.34 -11.12 -6.71
N ARG A 68 2.46 -10.58 -5.86
CA ARG A 68 2.47 -10.85 -4.41
C ARG A 68 2.22 -12.32 -4.11
N MET A 69 1.20 -12.93 -4.72
CA MET A 69 0.90 -14.35 -4.53
C MET A 69 2.09 -15.23 -4.89
N GLN A 70 2.80 -14.91 -5.97
CA GLN A 70 4.00 -15.66 -6.37
C GLN A 70 5.15 -15.48 -5.37
N ARG A 71 5.41 -14.26 -4.90
CA ARG A 71 6.46 -14.02 -3.88
C ARG A 71 6.15 -14.74 -2.58
N VAL A 72 4.90 -14.66 -2.11
CA VAL A 72 4.44 -15.35 -0.90
C VAL A 72 4.60 -16.86 -1.05
N LYS A 73 4.24 -17.42 -2.21
CA LYS A 73 4.44 -18.84 -2.51
C LYS A 73 5.90 -19.25 -2.43
N ASN A 74 6.81 -18.39 -2.89
CA ASN A 74 8.25 -18.63 -2.84
C ASN A 74 8.82 -18.57 -1.41
N LEU A 75 8.13 -17.94 -0.44
CA LEU A 75 8.55 -17.94 0.96
C LEU A 75 8.51 -19.35 1.57
N ASN A 76 7.62 -20.22 1.08
CA ASN A 76 7.35 -21.54 1.67
C ASN A 76 7.15 -21.45 3.19
N LEU A 77 6.33 -20.49 3.62
CA LEU A 77 6.25 -20.06 5.01
C LEU A 77 5.71 -21.20 5.89
N ASN A 78 6.51 -21.55 6.89
CA ASN A 78 6.21 -22.53 7.93
C ASN A 78 6.76 -22.03 9.28
N MET A 79 6.67 -22.84 10.34
CA MET A 79 7.15 -22.46 11.68
C MET A 79 8.64 -22.15 11.73
N ASP A 80 9.48 -22.89 11.00
CA ASP A 80 10.93 -22.65 11.01
C ASP A 80 11.27 -21.30 10.37
N VAL A 81 10.70 -21.02 9.19
CA VAL A 81 10.86 -19.75 8.48
C VAL A 81 10.35 -18.58 9.34
N LEU A 82 9.22 -18.76 10.01
CA LEU A 82 8.67 -17.75 10.92
C LEU A 82 9.59 -17.52 12.13
N ASN A 83 10.10 -18.58 12.75
CA ASN A 83 11.01 -18.49 13.88
C ASN A 83 12.32 -17.78 13.52
N ASP A 84 12.87 -18.05 12.33
CA ASP A 84 14.05 -17.34 11.82
C ASP A 84 13.78 -15.84 11.65
N PHE A 85 12.62 -15.49 11.09
CA PHE A 85 12.20 -14.10 10.95
C PHE A 85 12.05 -13.41 12.32
N LEU A 86 11.41 -14.07 13.28
CA LEU A 86 11.25 -13.57 14.65
C LEU A 86 12.60 -13.39 15.34
N ALA A 87 13.48 -14.38 15.26
CA ALA A 87 14.80 -14.32 15.88
C ALA A 87 15.62 -13.11 15.37
N LYS A 88 15.48 -12.79 14.08
CA LYS A 88 16.22 -11.70 13.45
C LYS A 88 15.61 -10.32 13.70
N TYR A 89 14.27 -10.20 13.70
CA TYR A 89 13.62 -8.89 13.62
C TYR A 89 12.68 -8.53 14.79
N LYS A 90 12.37 -9.46 15.71
CA LYS A 90 11.40 -9.20 16.81
C LYS A 90 11.71 -7.93 17.61
N LYS A 91 12.98 -7.60 17.78
CA LYS A 91 13.46 -6.43 18.54
C LYS A 91 14.11 -5.34 17.69
N ILE A 92 14.00 -5.41 16.36
CA ILE A 92 14.70 -4.49 15.46
C ILE A 92 14.32 -3.04 15.75
N LYS A 93 15.33 -2.19 15.91
CA LYS A 93 15.16 -0.75 16.13
C LYS A 93 15.55 0.06 14.91
N ARG A 94 15.09 1.32 14.86
CA ARG A 94 15.43 2.24 13.76
C ARG A 94 16.94 2.48 13.69
N GLU A 95 17.59 2.65 14.84
CA GLU A 95 19.03 2.91 14.94
C GLU A 95 19.83 1.74 14.38
N GLU A 96 19.36 0.51 14.58
CA GLU A 96 19.98 -0.69 14.03
C GLU A 96 19.83 -0.77 12.51
N LEU A 97 18.68 -0.38 11.96
CA LEU A 97 18.48 -0.31 10.50
C LEU A 97 19.39 0.74 9.85
N ILE A 98 19.63 1.87 10.54
CA ILE A 98 20.58 2.91 10.10
C ILE A 98 22.02 2.37 10.17
N ALA A 99 22.39 1.75 11.29
CA ALA A 99 23.73 1.18 11.47
C ALA A 99 24.05 0.06 10.45
N GLN A 100 23.04 -0.70 10.03
CA GLN A 100 23.14 -1.74 9.00
C GLN A 100 23.10 -1.18 7.56
N GLY A 101 22.89 0.13 7.38
CA GLY A 101 22.80 0.77 6.07
C GLY A 101 21.48 0.50 5.32
N LEU A 102 20.49 -0.11 5.96
CA LEU A 102 19.18 -0.42 5.39
C LEU A 102 18.29 0.82 5.28
N LEU A 103 18.47 1.76 6.22
CA LEU A 103 17.79 3.05 6.27
C LEU A 103 18.84 4.18 6.28
N LYS A 104 18.64 5.20 5.46
CA LYS A 104 19.54 6.34 5.39
C LYS A 104 19.37 7.27 6.60
N THR A 105 20.44 7.94 6.99
CA THR A 105 20.45 8.91 8.11
C THR A 105 19.54 10.12 7.87
N GLU A 106 19.29 10.46 6.61
CA GLU A 106 18.43 11.58 6.20
C GLU A 106 16.94 11.21 6.21
N ALA A 107 16.58 9.97 6.55
CA ALA A 107 15.19 9.54 6.63
C ALA A 107 14.38 10.39 7.64
N PRO A 108 13.12 10.74 7.33
CA PRO A 108 12.32 11.63 8.16
C PRO A 108 12.18 11.11 9.60
N PRO A 109 12.18 11.98 10.62
CA PRO A 109 12.00 11.58 12.02
C PRO A 109 10.71 10.77 12.22
N LYS A 110 10.69 9.92 13.25
CA LYS A 110 9.48 9.16 13.61
C LYS A 110 8.31 10.10 13.91
N GLY A 111 7.09 9.69 13.52
CA GLY A 111 5.86 10.47 13.67
C GLY A 111 5.62 11.53 12.58
N THR A 112 6.58 11.76 11.68
CA THR A 112 6.50 12.80 10.64
C THR A 112 6.04 12.23 9.30
N ASP A 113 6.74 12.48 8.20
CA ASP A 113 6.38 11.98 6.88
C ASP A 113 6.66 10.49 6.74
N MET A 114 5.98 9.84 5.79
CA MET A 114 6.32 8.48 5.40
C MET A 114 7.74 8.41 4.86
N ILE A 115 8.39 7.27 5.09
CA ILE A 115 9.69 6.98 4.49
C ILE A 115 9.42 6.47 3.07
N VAL A 116 9.84 7.23 2.07
CA VAL A 116 9.80 6.82 0.65
C VAL A 116 11.09 6.11 0.23
N GLU A 117 11.07 5.49 -0.94
CA GLU A 117 12.14 4.62 -1.45
C GLU A 117 13.54 5.25 -1.41
N GLN A 118 13.65 6.54 -1.69
CA GLN A 118 14.93 7.27 -1.71
C GLN A 118 15.68 7.24 -0.37
N PHE A 119 15.00 6.95 0.74
CA PHE A 119 15.57 6.89 2.08
C PHE A 119 15.99 5.46 2.50
N ARG A 120 15.82 4.46 1.64
CA ARG A 120 16.23 3.08 1.90
C ARG A 120 17.35 2.67 0.94
N SER A 121 18.16 1.69 1.34
CA SER A 121 19.03 0.98 0.41
C SER A 121 18.23 -0.05 -0.41
N VAL A 122 18.89 -0.72 -1.35
CA VAL A 122 18.29 -1.85 -2.08
C VAL A 122 17.86 -2.94 -1.10
N GLU A 123 18.74 -3.32 -0.18
CA GLU A 123 18.50 -4.32 0.86
C GLU A 123 17.41 -3.86 1.85
N GLY A 124 17.32 -2.55 2.12
CA GLY A 124 16.23 -1.97 2.90
C GLY A 124 14.86 -2.10 2.22
N ASN A 125 14.81 -1.91 0.90
CA ASN A 125 13.60 -2.14 0.11
C ASN A 125 13.25 -3.63 0.05
N GLU A 126 14.24 -4.52 -0.09
CA GLU A 126 14.03 -5.97 -0.04
C GLU A 126 13.48 -6.42 1.32
N LEU A 127 14.02 -5.90 2.43
CA LEU A 127 13.51 -6.18 3.78
C LEU A 127 12.07 -5.70 3.96
N LEU A 128 11.76 -4.47 3.51
CA LEU A 128 10.40 -3.95 3.55
C LEU A 128 9.43 -4.86 2.77
N GLN A 129 9.82 -5.26 1.56
CA GLN A 129 9.02 -6.15 0.72
C GLN A 129 8.82 -7.51 1.38
N HIS A 130 9.88 -8.09 1.95
CA HIS A 130 9.83 -9.35 2.66
C HIS A 130 8.90 -9.29 3.88
N ALA A 131 8.95 -8.22 4.67
CA ALA A 131 8.05 -8.01 5.80
C ALA A 131 6.59 -7.87 5.36
N LYS A 132 6.31 -7.16 4.26
CA LYS A 132 4.96 -7.08 3.67
C LYS A 132 4.45 -8.44 3.20
N ASP A 133 5.30 -9.24 2.56
CA ASP A 133 4.92 -10.56 2.08
C ASP A 133 4.69 -11.55 3.25
N ILE A 134 5.50 -11.47 4.32
CA ILE A 134 5.25 -12.23 5.56
C ILE A 134 3.93 -11.81 6.21
N LEU A 135 3.68 -10.50 6.37
CA LEU A 135 2.42 -10.02 6.95
C LEU A 135 1.22 -10.53 6.16
N PHE A 136 1.27 -10.43 4.83
CA PHE A 136 0.24 -10.97 3.96
C PHE A 136 0.06 -12.49 4.14
N ALA A 137 1.15 -13.25 4.18
CA ALA A 137 1.13 -14.69 4.35
C ALA A 137 0.56 -15.12 5.70
N LEU A 138 0.88 -14.41 6.78
CA LEU A 138 0.34 -14.68 8.12
C LEU A 138 -1.17 -14.40 8.18
N LEU A 139 -1.64 -13.34 7.53
CA LEU A 139 -3.06 -12.96 7.54
C LEU A 139 -3.91 -13.80 6.58
N PHE A 140 -3.43 -14.07 5.37
CA PHE A 140 -4.24 -14.64 4.28
C PHE A 140 -3.69 -15.94 3.69
N GLY A 141 -2.48 -16.35 4.09
CA GLY A 141 -1.80 -17.49 3.51
C GLY A 141 -2.41 -18.82 3.91
N ASP A 142 -2.54 -19.70 2.91
CA ASP A 142 -2.97 -21.08 3.06
C ASP A 142 -2.06 -22.03 2.24
N LYS A 143 -2.46 -23.30 2.16
CA LYS A 143 -1.71 -24.32 1.40
C LYS A 143 -1.55 -24.01 -0.09
N SER A 144 -2.45 -23.24 -0.71
CA SER A 144 -2.33 -22.85 -2.12
C SER A 144 -1.16 -21.89 -2.37
N LEU A 145 -0.79 -21.14 -1.32
CA LEU A 145 0.34 -20.21 -1.28
C LEU A 145 1.56 -20.79 -0.56
N ASN A 146 1.65 -22.12 -0.40
CA ASN A 146 2.72 -22.81 0.34
C ASN A 146 2.90 -22.29 1.78
N VAL A 147 1.83 -21.82 2.41
CA VAL A 147 1.82 -21.40 3.82
C VAL A 147 1.24 -22.54 4.66
N VAL A 148 2.04 -23.07 5.58
CA VAL A 148 1.69 -24.27 6.35
C VAL A 148 1.78 -23.98 7.85
N PHE A 149 0.62 -23.75 8.45
CA PHE A 149 0.45 -23.61 9.90
C PHE A 149 -0.73 -24.46 10.37
N ASN A 150 -0.62 -25.07 11.55
CA ASN A 150 -1.74 -25.73 12.21
C ASN A 150 -2.51 -24.72 13.05
N ARG A 151 -3.32 -23.87 12.39
CA ARG A 151 -4.08 -22.82 13.06
C ARG A 151 -5.23 -23.42 13.87
N THR A 152 -5.18 -23.29 15.18
CA THR A 152 -6.14 -23.88 16.13
C THR A 152 -7.05 -22.85 16.78
N GLN A 153 -6.72 -21.56 16.67
CA GLN A 153 -7.44 -20.44 17.25
C GLN A 153 -7.81 -19.40 16.19
N ARG A 154 -8.71 -18.47 16.53
CA ARG A 154 -9.08 -17.33 15.70
C ARG A 154 -8.97 -16.06 16.50
N GLU A 155 -8.36 -15.04 15.92
CA GLU A 155 -8.15 -13.75 16.54
C GLU A 155 -8.50 -12.63 15.57
N LEU A 156 -8.82 -11.45 16.13
CA LEU A 156 -9.08 -10.22 15.42
C LEU A 156 -7.92 -9.25 15.62
N LEU A 157 -7.21 -8.92 14.53
CA LEU A 157 -6.30 -7.79 14.47
C LEU A 157 -7.09 -6.52 14.20
N THR A 158 -7.01 -5.53 15.08
CA THR A 158 -7.47 -4.16 14.87
C THR A 158 -6.27 -3.23 14.76
N LEU A 159 -6.14 -2.50 13.66
CA LEU A 159 -5.02 -1.60 13.39
C LEU A 159 -5.53 -0.19 13.13
N THR A 160 -5.00 0.79 13.86
CA THR A 160 -5.37 2.21 13.73
C THR A 160 -4.19 3.03 13.25
N MET A 161 -4.39 3.83 12.20
CA MET A 161 -3.36 4.73 11.67
C MET A 161 -3.94 5.90 10.86
N PRO A 162 -3.15 6.95 10.59
CA PRO A 162 -3.56 8.03 9.69
C PRO A 162 -3.89 7.52 8.28
N ARG A 163 -5.02 7.95 7.70
CA ARG A 163 -5.48 7.54 6.37
C ARG A 163 -4.42 7.76 5.30
N LEU A 164 -3.72 8.88 5.36
CA LEU A 164 -2.67 9.25 4.39
C LEU A 164 -1.50 8.25 4.38
N LYS A 165 -1.36 7.44 5.43
CA LYS A 165 -0.29 6.46 5.61
C LYS A 165 -0.76 5.01 5.53
N SER A 166 -2.00 4.80 5.08
CA SER A 166 -2.61 3.48 4.94
C SER A 166 -2.20 2.72 3.68
N GLU A 167 -1.68 3.42 2.67
CA GLU A 167 -1.31 2.84 1.38
C GLU A 167 -0.35 1.63 1.48
N PRO A 168 0.69 1.64 2.37
CA PRO A 168 1.55 0.48 2.62
C PRO A 168 0.82 -0.83 2.91
N LEU A 169 -0.37 -0.73 3.50
CA LEU A 169 -1.22 -1.85 3.91
C LEU A 169 -2.50 -1.92 3.06
N ASN A 170 -2.51 -1.34 1.85
CA ASN A 170 -3.69 -1.30 0.98
C ASN A 170 -4.24 -2.70 0.64
N PHE A 171 -3.41 -3.75 0.72
CA PHE A 171 -3.85 -5.14 0.57
C PHE A 171 -4.81 -5.61 1.67
N MET A 172 -4.89 -4.88 2.80
CA MET A 172 -5.86 -5.07 3.86
C MET A 172 -7.19 -4.36 3.59
N LYS A 173 -7.33 -3.44 2.62
CA LYS A 173 -8.57 -2.68 2.40
C LYS A 173 -9.81 -3.51 2.00
N ALA A 174 -9.64 -4.79 1.67
CA ALA A 174 -10.77 -5.70 1.48
C ALA A 174 -11.42 -6.13 2.81
N THR A 175 -10.88 -5.71 3.95
CA THR A 175 -11.43 -5.95 5.27
C THR A 175 -12.21 -4.74 5.80
N THR A 176 -12.94 -4.89 6.90
CA THR A 176 -13.81 -3.85 7.44
C THR A 176 -13.01 -2.57 7.74
N GLU A 177 -13.19 -1.55 6.91
CA GLU A 177 -12.62 -0.20 7.13
C GLU A 177 -13.68 0.66 7.83
N LEU A 178 -13.34 1.15 9.03
CA LEU A 178 -14.15 2.14 9.74
C LEU A 178 -13.43 3.47 9.71
N ASN A 179 -14.10 4.51 9.19
CA ASN A 179 -13.63 5.88 9.30
C ASN A 179 -13.73 6.31 10.77
N ALA A 180 -12.59 6.60 11.40
CA ALA A 180 -12.54 7.01 12.79
C ALA A 180 -11.82 8.35 12.92
N ARG A 181 -12.43 9.31 13.62
CA ARG A 181 -11.69 10.49 14.06
C ARG A 181 -10.96 10.11 15.34
N GLY A 182 -9.63 9.98 15.25
CA GLY A 182 -8.79 9.68 16.41
C GLY A 182 -8.91 10.79 17.46
N THR A 183 -9.22 10.44 18.69
CA THR A 183 -9.11 11.31 19.87
C THR A 183 -7.94 10.89 20.77
N TRP A 184 -7.03 10.05 20.26
CA TRP A 184 -5.83 9.66 20.99
C TRP A 184 -4.98 10.91 21.23
N GLN A 185 -4.58 11.13 22.48
CA GLN A 185 -3.66 12.18 22.87
C GLN A 185 -2.39 11.50 23.34
N ASP A 186 -1.31 11.62 22.57
CA ASP A 186 0.02 11.39 23.12
C ASP A 186 0.24 12.35 24.31
N PRO A 187 0.50 11.84 25.52
CA PRO A 187 0.76 12.68 26.69
C PRO A 187 1.92 13.66 26.51
N ASN A 188 2.85 13.35 25.59
CA ASN A 188 4.04 14.16 25.31
C ASN A 188 3.90 15.05 24.07
N GLY A 189 2.81 14.93 23.31
CA GLY A 189 2.53 15.74 22.12
C GLY A 189 3.53 15.57 20.95
N ALA A 190 4.28 14.48 20.91
CA ALA A 190 5.23 14.15 19.86
C ALA A 190 4.55 13.50 18.63
N ALA A 191 3.41 12.83 18.84
CA ALA A 191 2.62 12.25 17.78
C ALA A 191 1.73 13.29 17.06
N ASN A 192 1.57 13.14 15.74
CA ASN A 192 0.75 13.99 14.86
C ASN A 192 -0.77 13.75 15.06
N ASP A 193 -1.24 13.84 16.30
CA ASP A 193 -2.52 13.24 16.73
C ASP A 193 -3.67 14.26 16.86
N MET A 194 -3.41 15.55 16.69
CA MET A 194 -4.47 16.55 16.73
C MET A 194 -5.33 16.51 15.46
N ARG A 195 -6.41 15.71 15.50
CA ARG A 195 -7.46 15.59 14.47
C ARG A 195 -7.02 14.89 13.17
N ALA A 196 -6.05 13.97 13.23
CA ALA A 196 -5.72 13.13 12.09
C ALA A 196 -6.95 12.29 11.66
N ASP A 197 -7.26 12.32 10.36
CA ASP A 197 -8.26 11.44 9.76
C ASP A 197 -7.68 10.01 9.76
N ASN A 198 -8.11 9.19 10.72
CA ASN A 198 -7.61 7.84 10.91
C ASN A 198 -8.52 6.83 10.22
N ILE A 199 -7.92 5.70 9.86
CA ILE A 199 -8.64 4.51 9.47
C ILE A 199 -8.43 3.44 10.53
N ILE A 200 -9.47 2.63 10.75
CA ILE A 200 -9.39 1.39 11.51
C ILE A 200 -9.53 0.26 10.51
N MET A 201 -8.55 -0.65 10.49
CA MET A 201 -8.60 -1.88 9.71
C MET A 201 -8.72 -3.07 10.65
N GLU A 202 -9.75 -3.89 10.43
CA GLU A 202 -10.00 -5.10 11.21
C GLU A 202 -9.82 -6.35 10.35
N ILE A 203 -9.02 -7.32 10.80
CA ILE A 203 -8.76 -8.57 10.09
C ILE A 203 -8.81 -9.75 11.04
N GLU A 204 -9.66 -10.73 10.74
CA GLU A 204 -9.60 -12.03 11.40
C GLU A 204 -8.46 -12.87 10.82
N TYR A 205 -7.67 -13.49 11.69
CA TYR A 205 -6.63 -14.46 11.30
C TYR A 205 -6.71 -15.69 12.20
N GLY A 206 -6.19 -16.81 11.71
CA GLY A 206 -6.04 -18.00 12.54
C GLY A 206 -4.69 -18.01 13.25
N GLU A 207 -4.68 -18.35 14.52
CA GLU A 207 -3.50 -18.42 15.39
C GLU A 207 -3.11 -19.88 15.66
N VAL A 208 -1.83 -20.12 15.96
CA VAL A 208 -1.28 -21.40 16.44
C VAL A 208 -1.04 -21.34 17.96
N GLU A 209 -0.92 -22.50 18.58
CA GLU A 209 -0.54 -22.54 20.00
C GLU A 209 0.78 -21.78 20.26
N GLY A 210 0.76 -20.87 21.24
CA GLY A 210 1.93 -20.06 21.61
C GLY A 210 2.02 -18.67 20.97
N GLU A 211 0.96 -18.16 20.34
CA GLU A 211 0.86 -16.80 19.79
C GLU A 211 1.94 -16.46 18.72
N HIS A 212 2.46 -17.46 18.03
CA HIS A 212 3.55 -17.27 17.09
C HIS A 212 3.14 -16.45 15.85
N ILE A 213 1.89 -16.59 15.38
CA ILE A 213 1.40 -15.82 14.23
C ILE A 213 1.24 -14.35 14.65
N GLY A 214 0.67 -14.07 15.81
CA GLY A 214 0.56 -12.74 16.41
C GLY A 214 1.92 -12.06 16.58
N ASP A 215 2.90 -12.77 17.16
CA ASP A 215 4.29 -12.34 17.25
C ASP A 215 4.88 -11.97 15.87
N GLY A 216 4.57 -12.80 14.85
CA GLY A 216 4.98 -12.59 13.47
C GLY A 216 4.38 -11.33 12.85
N ILE A 217 3.07 -11.12 13.06
CA ILE A 217 2.34 -9.94 12.60
C ILE A 217 2.92 -8.68 13.25
N VAL A 218 3.12 -8.67 14.57
CA VAL A 218 3.72 -7.54 15.30
C VAL A 218 5.13 -7.24 14.78
N THR A 219 5.93 -8.27 14.54
CA THR A 219 7.30 -8.12 14.03
C THR A 219 7.30 -7.54 12.61
N ALA A 220 6.44 -8.03 11.73
CA ALA A 220 6.32 -7.50 10.37
C ALA A 220 5.84 -6.04 10.37
N LEU A 221 4.82 -5.71 11.17
CA LEU A 221 4.34 -4.33 11.35
C LEU A 221 5.43 -3.42 11.92
N ARG A 222 6.28 -3.90 12.83
CA ARG A 222 7.42 -3.14 13.34
C ARG A 222 8.42 -2.79 12.24
N VAL A 223 8.78 -3.76 11.40
CA VAL A 223 9.68 -3.55 10.26
C VAL A 223 9.08 -2.54 9.28
N ILE A 224 7.82 -2.74 8.87
CA ILE A 224 7.10 -1.85 7.97
C ILE A 224 7.00 -0.43 8.55
N ASN A 225 6.71 -0.31 9.84
CA ASN A 225 6.65 0.99 10.50
C ASN A 225 8.00 1.71 10.51
N ASN A 226 9.10 0.98 10.69
CA ASN A 226 10.44 1.57 10.70
C ASN A 226 10.99 1.89 9.31
N LEU A 227 10.44 1.27 8.26
CA LEU A 227 10.92 1.43 6.89
C LEU A 227 9.98 2.23 6.01
N GLU A 228 8.70 2.43 6.35
CA GLU A 228 7.74 3.07 5.45
C GLU A 228 6.67 3.93 6.15
N ILE A 229 5.83 3.35 7.02
CA ILE A 229 4.70 4.09 7.65
C ILE A 229 5.21 5.23 8.55
N ASN A 230 6.28 4.98 9.31
CA ASN A 230 6.99 5.95 10.13
C ASN A 230 6.18 6.61 11.24
N GLU A 231 5.23 5.89 11.86
CA GLU A 231 4.56 6.33 13.08
C GLU A 231 5.47 6.18 14.30
N GLU A 232 5.33 7.12 15.24
CA GLU A 232 5.88 7.00 16.58
C GLU A 232 5.16 5.91 17.37
N ILE A 233 3.83 5.90 17.28
CA ILE A 233 2.97 4.87 17.86
C ILE A 233 2.09 4.29 16.76
N LEU A 234 2.40 3.09 16.30
CA LEU A 234 1.52 2.31 15.43
C LEU A 234 0.63 1.42 16.31
N TYR A 235 -0.63 1.81 16.50
CA TYR A 235 -1.53 1.11 17.41
C TYR A 235 -2.16 -0.11 16.74
N GLY A 236 -1.81 -1.30 17.24
CA GLY A 236 -2.45 -2.56 16.90
C GLY A 236 -2.95 -3.27 18.15
N ARG A 237 -4.11 -3.92 18.05
CA ARG A 237 -4.69 -4.77 19.09
C ARG A 237 -5.08 -6.11 18.50
N MET A 238 -4.74 -7.19 19.20
CA MET A 238 -5.18 -8.54 18.89
C MET A 238 -6.17 -8.98 19.96
N THR A 239 -7.22 -9.71 19.59
CA THR A 239 -8.25 -10.16 20.53
C THR A 239 -8.83 -11.48 20.06
N ASP A 240 -8.98 -12.43 20.98
CA ASP A 240 -9.59 -13.74 20.70
C ASP A 240 -11.02 -13.61 20.19
N ILE A 241 -11.35 -14.41 19.18
CA ILE A 241 -12.70 -14.52 18.65
C ILE A 241 -13.28 -15.85 19.11
N GLU A 242 -14.14 -15.80 20.12
CA GLU A 242 -14.88 -16.99 20.56
C GLU A 242 -15.97 -17.40 19.56
N GLN A 243 -16.66 -16.41 18.98
CA GLN A 243 -17.73 -16.63 18.00
C GLN A 243 -17.76 -15.48 16.97
N SER A 244 -17.84 -15.84 15.69
CA SER A 244 -18.24 -14.90 14.63
C SER A 244 -19.16 -15.59 13.63
N THR A 245 -20.06 -14.82 13.01
CA THR A 245 -21.07 -15.33 12.06
C THR A 245 -20.94 -14.58 10.75
N LEU A 246 -20.87 -15.31 9.64
CA LEU A 246 -20.92 -14.74 8.30
C LEU A 246 -22.21 -15.20 7.62
N ILE A 247 -23.12 -14.27 7.33
CA ILE A 247 -24.38 -14.55 6.63
C ILE A 247 -24.18 -14.20 5.15
N SER A 248 -24.22 -15.22 4.30
CA SER A 248 -24.08 -15.09 2.84
C SER A 248 -25.43 -15.35 2.16
N GLN A 249 -25.84 -14.47 1.24
CA GLN A 249 -27.04 -14.63 0.40
C GLN A 249 -26.77 -15.37 -0.93
N LYS A 250 -25.72 -16.19 -1.04
CA LYS A 250 -25.49 -16.96 -2.28
C LYS A 250 -26.52 -18.07 -2.43
N ILE A 251 -27.53 -17.84 -3.28
CA ILE A 251 -28.37 -18.88 -3.87
C ILE A 251 -27.45 -19.85 -4.62
N MET A 252 -27.31 -21.08 -4.13
CA MET A 252 -26.78 -22.19 -4.91
C MET A 252 -27.70 -22.40 -6.11
N LYS A 253 -27.27 -22.01 -7.32
CA LYS A 253 -27.80 -22.62 -8.52
C LYS A 253 -27.22 -24.04 -8.58
N ILE A 254 -28.06 -25.02 -8.28
CA ILE A 254 -27.84 -26.40 -8.65
C ILE A 254 -27.98 -26.44 -10.18
N GLN A 255 -26.91 -26.82 -10.87
CA GLN A 255 -26.96 -27.40 -12.22
C GLN A 255 -26.33 -28.78 -12.14
#